data_AF-A0A3B1CZD4-F1
#
_entry.id   AF-A0A3B1CZD4-F1
#
_cell.length_a   1.000
_cell.length_b   1.000
_cell.length_c   1.000
_cell.angle_alpha   90.00
_cell.angle_beta   90.00
_cell.angle_gamma   90.00
#
_symmetry.space_group_name_H-M   'P 1'
#
loop_
_entity.id
_entity.type
_entity.pdbx_description
1 polymer ?
#
loop_
_entity_poly.entity_id
_entity_poly.type
_entity_poly.pdbx_seq_one_letter_code
_entity_poly.pdbx_strand_id
1 'polypeptide(L)'
;AVRSGNVISVRDIPSFNDLSIIFNTKFDKKLYKVEAPDAIGSKNGSETLLRYSENFYSAGVGYKKEYGVIAFGFPFETIIDPAERIKLMKSITEYLQIDRK
;
A
#
# COMPACT_ATOMS: atom_id res chain seq x y z
N ALA A 1 0.67 12.80 -10.61
CA ALA A 1 1.32 11.48 -10.70
C ALA A 1 2.55 11.47 -9.79
N VAL A 2 2.76 10.39 -9.06
CA VAL A 2 3.90 10.21 -8.15
C VAL A 2 5.11 9.80 -8.97
N ARG A 3 6.29 10.37 -8.67
CA ARG A 3 7.51 10.11 -9.45
C ARG A 3 8.49 9.21 -8.73
N SER A 4 8.55 9.32 -7.41
CA SER A 4 9.56 8.64 -6.60
C SER A 4 9.27 7.17 -6.29
N GLY A 5 8.00 6.76 -6.36
CA GLY A 5 7.56 5.43 -5.94
C GLY A 5 7.51 5.22 -4.43
N ASN A 6 7.77 6.28 -3.64
CA ASN A 6 7.78 6.19 -2.19
C ASN A 6 6.36 6.18 -1.60
N VAL A 7 6.11 5.22 -0.73
CA VAL A 7 4.85 5.00 -0.02
C VAL A 7 5.14 4.86 1.47
N ILE A 8 4.36 5.54 2.28
CA ILE A 8 4.45 5.51 3.75
C ILE A 8 3.10 5.16 4.35
N SER A 9 3.09 4.53 5.51
CA SER A 9 1.83 4.29 6.22
C SER A 9 1.25 5.52 6.88
N VAL A 10 -0.07 5.51 7.04
CA VAL A 10 -0.78 6.45 7.91
C VAL A 10 -0.59 6.01 9.36
N ARG A 11 -0.49 7.00 10.26
CA ARG A 11 -0.45 6.73 11.70
C ARG A 11 -1.82 6.21 12.16
N ASP A 12 -1.83 5.47 13.26
CA ASP A 12 -3.05 4.99 13.95
C ASP A 12 -3.74 3.76 13.36
N ILE A 13 -3.09 3.03 12.43
CA ILE A 13 -3.56 1.73 11.95
C ILE A 13 -2.57 0.66 12.40
N PRO A 14 -2.83 -0.07 13.51
CA PRO A 14 -1.84 -0.93 14.15
C PRO A 14 -1.14 -1.92 13.22
N SER A 15 -1.87 -2.52 12.28
CA SER A 15 -1.31 -3.50 11.32
C SER A 15 -0.47 -2.85 10.21
N PHE A 16 -0.61 -1.55 9.98
CA PHE A 16 0.14 -0.79 8.96
C PHE A 16 1.16 0.18 9.55
N ASN A 17 1.42 0.16 10.86
CA ASN A 17 2.40 1.07 11.46
C ASN A 17 3.83 0.87 10.91
N ASP A 18 4.59 1.97 10.84
CA ASP A 18 6.02 2.00 10.50
C ASP A 18 6.42 1.36 9.16
N LEU A 19 5.54 1.44 8.15
CA LEU A 19 5.86 1.05 6.79
C LEU A 19 6.40 2.24 5.99
N SER A 20 7.55 2.02 5.36
CA SER A 20 8.09 2.84 4.27
C SER A 20 8.50 1.86 3.18
N ILE A 21 8.04 2.11 1.96
CA ILE A 21 8.15 1.18 0.83
C ILE A 21 8.48 1.96 -0.43
N ILE A 22 9.30 1.39 -1.30
CA ILE A 22 9.59 1.97 -2.62
C ILE A 22 9.20 0.98 -3.73
N PHE A 23 8.28 1.38 -4.60
CA PHE A 23 7.97 0.65 -5.84
C PHE A 23 8.71 1.23 -7.05
N ASN A 24 8.94 0.38 -8.05
CA ASN A 24 9.78 0.73 -9.19
C ASN A 24 9.09 1.71 -10.15
N THR A 25 9.62 2.94 -10.22
CA THR A 25 9.23 3.95 -11.23
C THR A 25 10.33 4.18 -12.27
N LYS A 26 11.38 3.34 -12.28
CA LYS A 26 12.53 3.45 -13.17
C LYS A 26 12.65 2.25 -14.09
N PHE A 27 13.49 2.38 -15.11
CA PHE A 27 13.85 1.24 -15.94
C PHE A 27 14.69 0.25 -15.11
N ASP A 28 14.27 -1.01 -15.10
CA ASP A 28 14.96 -2.10 -14.43
C ASP A 28 14.89 -3.38 -15.29
N LYS A 29 15.84 -4.30 -15.10
CA LYS A 29 15.91 -5.55 -15.89
C LYS A 29 14.94 -6.63 -15.39
N LYS A 30 14.48 -6.55 -14.15
CA LYS A 30 13.66 -7.56 -13.46
C LYS A 30 12.26 -7.04 -13.15
N LEU A 31 12.14 -5.77 -12.77
CA LEU A 31 10.86 -5.14 -12.44
C LEU A 31 10.42 -4.20 -13.56
N TYR A 32 9.14 -4.27 -13.93
CA TYR A 32 8.59 -3.31 -14.86
C TYR A 32 8.45 -1.93 -14.19
N LYS A 33 8.49 -0.88 -15.02
CA LYS A 33 8.34 0.51 -14.59
C LYS A 33 6.86 0.82 -14.41
N VAL A 34 6.48 1.29 -13.23
CA VAL A 34 5.14 1.85 -12.99
C VAL A 34 5.11 3.28 -13.53
N GLU A 35 4.34 3.51 -14.60
CA GLU A 35 4.29 4.82 -15.27
C GLU A 35 3.18 5.73 -14.77
N ALA A 36 2.07 5.15 -14.32
CA ALA A 36 0.87 5.87 -13.89
C ALA A 36 0.30 5.27 -12.59
N PRO A 37 0.97 5.47 -11.43
CA PRO A 37 0.39 5.13 -10.14
C PRO A 37 -0.83 6.02 -9.87
N ASP A 38 -1.89 5.42 -9.29
CA ASP A 38 -3.18 6.08 -9.09
C ASP A 38 -3.42 6.47 -7.63
N ALA A 39 -4.15 7.56 -7.41
CA ALA A 39 -4.55 7.98 -6.08
C ALA A 39 -5.95 7.44 -5.76
N ILE A 40 -6.02 6.44 -4.88
CA ILE A 40 -7.29 5.80 -4.51
C ILE A 40 -7.76 6.36 -3.17
N GLY A 41 -8.85 7.14 -3.17
CA GLY A 41 -9.43 7.72 -1.96
C GLY A 41 -10.35 6.75 -1.21
N SER A 42 -10.35 6.84 0.12
CA SER A 42 -11.28 6.07 0.96
C SER A 42 -12.72 6.59 0.80
N LYS A 43 -13.68 5.67 0.68
CA LYS A 43 -15.13 5.95 0.57
C LYS A 43 -15.95 4.88 1.31
N ASN A 44 -17.18 5.22 1.73
CA ASN A 44 -18.15 4.29 2.31
C ASN A 44 -17.62 3.46 3.49
N GLY A 45 -16.87 4.09 4.41
CA GLY A 45 -16.37 3.43 5.62
C GLY A 45 -15.08 2.63 5.45
N SER A 46 -14.42 2.73 4.29
CA SER A 46 -12.99 2.39 4.16
C SER A 46 -12.12 3.48 4.79
N GLU A 47 -10.87 3.14 5.05
CA GLU A 47 -9.84 4.01 5.61
C GLU A 47 -8.60 4.06 4.70
N THR A 48 -7.82 5.14 4.79
CA THR A 48 -6.55 5.25 4.06
C THR A 48 -5.44 4.54 4.85
N LEU A 49 -4.84 3.50 4.26
CA LEU A 49 -3.76 2.72 4.87
C LEU A 49 -2.38 3.30 4.58
N LEU A 50 -2.19 3.75 3.34
CA LEU A 50 -0.90 4.16 2.80
C LEU A 50 -1.05 5.50 2.06
N ARG A 51 0.01 6.30 2.07
CA ARG A 51 0.11 7.56 1.32
C ARG A 51 1.39 7.62 0.52
N TYR A 52 1.35 8.24 -0.64
CA TYR A 52 2.55 8.61 -1.37
C TYR A 52 3.27 9.71 -0.60
N SER A 53 4.54 9.52 -0.27
CA SER A 53 5.26 10.49 0.57
C SER A 53 5.52 11.84 -0.12
N GLU A 54 5.48 11.86 -1.46
CA GLU A 54 5.73 13.04 -2.28
C GLU A 54 4.62 14.11 -2.15
N ASN A 55 3.37 13.69 -2.03
CA ASN A 55 2.20 14.59 -2.08
C ASN A 55 1.09 14.24 -1.07
N PHE A 56 1.30 13.23 -0.24
CA PHE A 56 0.35 12.72 0.76
C PHE A 56 -0.99 12.22 0.19
N TYR A 57 -1.10 12.04 -1.13
CA TYR A 57 -2.28 11.41 -1.72
C TYR A 57 -2.34 9.94 -1.29
N SER A 58 -3.56 9.44 -1.14
CA SER A 58 -3.79 8.06 -0.72
C SER A 58 -3.24 7.09 -1.77
N ALA A 59 -2.33 6.23 -1.34
CA ALA A 59 -1.72 5.17 -2.14
C ALA A 59 -2.42 3.82 -1.92
N GLY A 60 -3.24 3.71 -0.88
CA GLY A 60 -3.88 2.46 -0.51
C GLY A 60 -5.03 2.65 0.47
N VAL A 61 -6.10 1.92 0.26
CA VAL A 61 -7.29 1.93 1.11
C VAL A 61 -7.62 0.53 1.62
N GLY A 62 -8.19 0.47 2.81
CA GLY A 62 -8.65 -0.75 3.47
C GLY A 62 -10.10 -0.63 3.89
N TYR A 63 -10.83 -1.72 3.81
CA TYR A 63 -12.14 -1.88 4.41
C TYR A 63 -12.16 -3.19 5.17
N LYS A 64 -12.62 -3.16 6.43
CA LYS A 64 -12.75 -4.34 7.27
C LYS A 64 -13.99 -4.24 8.15
N LYS A 65 -15.09 -4.83 7.68
CA LYS A 65 -16.33 -5.05 8.46
C LYS A 65 -16.90 -6.43 8.13
N GLU A 66 -18.02 -6.49 7.43
CA GLU A 66 -18.67 -7.74 6.96
C GLU A 66 -17.75 -8.57 6.05
N TYR A 67 -16.82 -7.89 5.37
CA TYR A 67 -15.76 -8.49 4.56
C TYR A 67 -14.50 -7.62 4.65
N GLY A 68 -13.38 -8.16 4.19
CA GLY A 68 -12.08 -7.48 4.13
C GLY A 68 -11.66 -7.22 2.69
N VAL A 69 -11.34 -5.97 2.35
CA VAL A 69 -10.76 -5.58 1.06
C VAL A 69 -9.62 -4.60 1.30
N ILE A 70 -8.52 -4.78 0.57
CA ILE A 70 -7.44 -3.80 0.42
C ILE A 70 -7.24 -3.53 -1.06
N ALA A 71 -7.07 -2.26 -1.42
CA ALA A 71 -6.71 -1.84 -2.77
C ALA A 71 -5.55 -0.85 -2.73
N PHE A 72 -4.57 -1.04 -3.60
CA PHE A 72 -3.43 -0.15 -3.75
C PHE A 72 -3.44 0.51 -5.13
N GLY A 73 -2.97 1.76 -5.17
CA GLY A 73 -2.75 2.51 -6.41
C GLY A 73 -1.44 2.15 -7.13
N PHE A 74 -0.75 1.10 -6.67
CA PHE A 74 0.49 0.60 -7.24
C PHE A 74 0.54 -0.93 -7.18
N PRO A 75 1.25 -1.61 -8.10
CA PRO A 75 1.33 -3.06 -8.11
C PRO A 75 2.28 -3.59 -7.04
N PHE A 76 1.85 -4.58 -6.27
CA PHE A 76 2.62 -5.14 -5.15
C PHE A 76 3.97 -5.73 -5.59
N GLU A 77 4.00 -6.39 -6.74
CA GLU A 77 5.19 -7.04 -7.29
C GLU A 77 6.29 -6.05 -7.70
N THR A 78 5.95 -4.76 -7.85
CA THR A 78 6.91 -3.72 -8.26
C THR A 78 7.69 -3.12 -7.09
N ILE A 79 7.38 -3.49 -5.85
CA ILE A 79 8.15 -3.10 -4.67
C ILE A 79 9.57 -3.64 -4.81
N ILE A 80 10.57 -2.76 -4.68
CA ILE A 80 11.96 -3.06 -5.01
C ILE A 80 12.57 -4.01 -3.99
N ASP A 81 12.43 -3.71 -2.69
CA ASP A 81 13.00 -4.51 -1.62
C ASP A 81 12.09 -5.71 -1.26
N PRO A 82 12.57 -6.97 -1.41
CA PRO A 82 11.84 -8.14 -0.96
C PRO A 82 11.45 -8.12 0.53
N ALA A 83 12.26 -7.51 1.40
CA ALA A 83 11.94 -7.40 2.82
C ALA A 83 10.74 -6.46 3.06
N GLU A 84 10.66 -5.35 2.32
CA GLU A 84 9.51 -4.45 2.34
C GLU A 84 8.24 -5.13 1.81
N ARG A 85 8.36 -5.96 0.75
CA ARG A 85 7.23 -6.80 0.29
C ARG A 85 6.72 -7.73 1.36
N ILE A 86 7.61 -8.43 2.06
CA ILE A 86 7.24 -9.35 3.13
C ILE A 86 6.56 -8.60 4.28
N LYS A 87 7.10 -7.44 4.69
CA LYS A 87 6.49 -6.59 5.71
C LYS A 87 5.08 -6.14 5.30
N LEU A 88 4.91 -5.66 4.08
CA LEU A 88 3.59 -5.26 3.58
C LEU A 88 2.61 -6.43 3.53
N MET A 89 3.05 -7.62 3.08
CA MET A 89 2.19 -8.80 3.06
C MET A 89 1.77 -9.25 4.47
N LYS A 90 2.67 -9.14 5.45
CA LYS A 90 2.33 -9.36 6.85
C LYS A 90 1.25 -8.37 7.32
N SER A 91 1.43 -7.08 7.05
CA SER A 91 0.44 -6.03 7.36
C SER A 91 -0.91 -6.25 6.70
N ILE A 92 -0.92 -6.66 5.42
CA ILE A 92 -2.14 -7.05 4.68
C ILE A 92 -2.84 -8.20 5.40
N THR A 93 -2.09 -9.24 5.75
CA THR A 93 -2.66 -10.43 6.39
C THR A 93 -3.23 -10.08 7.76
N GLU A 94 -2.49 -9.36 8.60
CA GLU A 94 -2.93 -8.89 9.92
C GLU A 94 -4.15 -7.97 9.85
N TYR A 95 -4.16 -7.04 8.89
CA TYR A 95 -5.33 -6.19 8.66
C TYR A 95 -6.54 -7.03 8.25
N LEU A 96 -6.37 -7.96 7.30
CA LEU A 96 -7.46 -8.78 6.77
C LEU A 96 -7.84 -9.95 7.66
N GLN A 97 -7.19 -10.18 8.81
CA GLN A 97 -7.61 -11.23 9.76
C GLN A 97 -9.07 -10.99 10.15
N ILE A 98 -9.97 -11.69 9.48
CA ILE A 98 -11.34 -11.93 9.90
C ILE A 98 -11.19 -12.84 11.11
N ASP A 99 -11.68 -12.41 12.27
CA ASP A 99 -11.67 -13.24 13.49
C ASP A 99 -12.19 -14.63 13.10
N ARG A 100 -11.29 -15.62 13.12
CA ARG A 100 -11.70 -17.02 13.07
C ARG A 100 -12.30 -17.31 14.44
N LYS A 101 -13.56 -16.95 14.62
CA LYS A 101 -14.39 -17.53 15.67
C LYS A 101 -14.62 -19.01 15.38
#